data_AF-A0A7J8BIW9-F1
#
_entry.id   AF-A0A7J8BIW9-F1
#
_cell.length_a   1.000
_cell.length_b   1.000
_cell.length_c   1.000
_cell.angle_alpha   90.00
_cell.angle_beta   90.00
_cell.angle_gamma   90.00
#
_symmetry.space_group_name_H-M   'P 1'
#
loop_
_entity.id
_entity.type
_entity.pdbx_description
1 polymer ?
#
loop_
_entity_poly.entity_id
_entity_poly.type
_entity_poly.pdbx_seq_one_letter_code
_entity_poly.pdbx_strand_id
1 'polypeptide(L)'
;MERLNARHSGRYALLRIVNVEKRRDSARGSRFLLELELQERGGGRLRLSEYVFLRLPGTRAGDAYWDGESPEPAATTSARPEGRPELCRPLRLAWRQDVMVHFIVPVKNQARWVAQFLADMAALHARTGDPHFSVILVDFESEDMDVERALRTAQLPRYQYLRRTGNFERSAGLQAGVDAVEDASSIVFLCDLHIHFPPSILDSIRKHCVEGTLAFAPVVMRLGCGSSPGDPQGYWEVNGFGLFGIYKSDFDRVGGMNTEEFRDQWGGEDWELLDRVLQAGLEVERLRLRNFYHHYHSRRGMWATRSRGRKGSRVEGS
;
A
#
# COMPACT_ATOMS: atom_id res chain seq x y z
N MET A 1 27.28 -5.45 -8.35
CA MET A 1 27.65 -6.77 -8.90
C MET A 1 28.89 -7.36 -8.27
N GLU A 2 29.99 -6.62 -8.12
CA GLU A 2 31.24 -7.12 -7.51
C GLU A 2 31.02 -7.83 -6.16
N ARG A 3 30.29 -7.20 -5.23
CA ARG A 3 29.97 -7.80 -3.91
C ARG A 3 29.16 -9.10 -4.02
N LEU A 4 28.20 -9.17 -4.95
CA LEU A 4 27.39 -10.37 -5.19
C LEU A 4 28.27 -11.50 -5.74
N ASN A 5 29.13 -11.19 -6.70
CA ASN A 5 30.02 -12.17 -7.33
C ASN A 5 31.15 -12.63 -6.40
N ALA A 6 31.65 -11.77 -5.53
CA ALA A 6 32.59 -12.16 -4.48
C ALA A 6 31.97 -13.18 -3.51
N ARG A 7 30.69 -13.02 -3.16
CA ARG A 7 29.97 -13.94 -2.25
C ARG A 7 29.55 -15.25 -2.93
N HIS A 8 29.21 -15.20 -4.21
CA HIS A 8 28.66 -16.35 -4.95
C HIS A 8 29.62 -16.86 -6.05
N SER A 9 30.92 -16.62 -5.92
CA SER A 9 31.96 -17.12 -6.83
C SER A 9 31.67 -16.86 -8.32
N GLY A 10 31.16 -15.67 -8.63
CA GLY A 10 30.83 -15.27 -10.01
C GLY A 10 29.65 -16.03 -10.64
N ARG A 11 28.79 -16.68 -9.84
CA ARG A 11 27.61 -17.43 -10.31
C ARG A 11 26.59 -16.57 -11.06
N TYR A 12 26.57 -15.26 -10.82
CA TYR A 12 25.55 -14.37 -11.38
C TYR A 12 26.16 -13.32 -12.30
N ALA A 13 25.55 -13.12 -13.47
CA ALA A 13 25.82 -12.00 -14.36
C ALA A 13 24.60 -11.06 -14.39
N LEU A 14 24.83 -9.76 -14.42
CA LEU A 14 23.73 -8.80 -14.56
C LEU A 14 23.26 -8.81 -16.01
N LEU A 15 21.97 -9.09 -16.23
CA LEU A 15 21.34 -8.94 -17.54
C LEU A 15 20.85 -7.51 -17.73
N ARG A 16 20.07 -7.00 -16.77
CA ARG A 16 19.60 -5.61 -16.78
C ARG A 16 19.21 -5.12 -15.40
N ILE A 17 19.26 -3.81 -15.23
CA ILE A 17 18.62 -3.10 -14.13
C ILE A 17 17.16 -2.91 -14.50
N VAL A 18 16.24 -3.37 -13.65
CA VAL A 18 14.81 -3.25 -13.91
C VAL A 18 14.21 -2.05 -13.21
N ASN A 19 14.62 -1.81 -11.97
CA ASN A 19 14.19 -0.67 -11.20
C ASN A 19 15.26 -0.29 -10.15
N VAL A 20 15.35 1.00 -9.86
CA VAL A 20 16.18 1.55 -8.78
C VAL A 20 15.39 2.64 -8.11
N GLU A 21 14.94 2.37 -6.90
CA GLU A 21 14.25 3.36 -6.08
C GLU A 21 15.24 3.91 -5.07
N LYS A 22 15.29 5.24 -4.91
CA LYS A 22 16.23 5.90 -4.02
C LYS A 22 15.47 6.73 -3.00
N ARG A 23 15.72 6.44 -1.72
CA ARG A 23 15.35 7.31 -0.60
C ARG A 23 16.60 7.98 -0.04
N ARG A 24 16.70 9.29 -0.24
CA ARG A 24 17.85 10.09 0.19
C ARG A 24 17.76 10.38 1.68
N ASP A 25 18.81 10.05 2.42
CA ASP A 25 19.08 10.59 3.74
C ASP A 25 20.43 11.33 3.66
N SER A 26 20.35 12.65 3.80
CA SER A 26 21.51 13.54 3.61
C SER A 26 22.50 13.46 4.76
N ALA A 27 22.11 12.91 5.92
CA ALA A 27 22.96 12.79 7.08
C ALA A 27 23.75 11.48 7.07
N ARG A 28 23.10 10.34 6.81
CA ARG A 28 23.71 9.00 6.97
C ARG A 28 24.11 8.36 5.64
N GLY A 29 23.43 8.69 4.55
CA GLY A 29 23.54 7.98 3.28
C GLY A 29 22.21 7.69 2.63
N SER A 30 22.20 7.15 1.43
CA SER A 30 20.95 6.89 0.70
C SER A 30 20.56 5.41 0.78
N ARG A 31 19.29 5.15 1.02
CA ARG A 31 18.69 3.82 0.89
C ARG A 31 18.23 3.60 -0.54
N PHE A 32 18.40 2.39 -1.04
CA PHE A 32 17.92 1.98 -2.36
C PHE A 32 17.15 0.66 -2.28
N LEU A 33 16.10 0.53 -3.08
CA LEU A 33 15.53 -0.77 -3.47
C LEU A 33 16.03 -1.08 -4.88
N LEU A 34 16.81 -2.15 -5.02
CA LEU A 34 17.40 -2.55 -6.29
C LEU A 34 16.66 -3.75 -6.86
N GLU A 35 16.17 -3.61 -8.08
CA GLU A 35 15.60 -4.71 -8.83
C GLU A 35 16.45 -5.04 -10.05
N LEU A 36 17.08 -6.22 -10.02
CA LEU A 36 18.04 -6.64 -11.03
C LEU A 36 17.60 -7.96 -11.66
N GLU A 37 17.63 -8.03 -12.98
CA GLU A 37 17.53 -9.30 -13.68
C GLU A 37 18.93 -9.88 -13.83
N LEU A 38 19.12 -11.09 -13.30
CA LEU A 38 20.39 -11.79 -13.24
C LEU A 38 20.33 -13.07 -14.07
N GLN A 39 21.43 -13.37 -14.75
CA GLN A 39 21.68 -14.66 -15.38
C GLN A 39 22.49 -15.51 -14.42
N GLU A 40 21.95 -16.65 -14.04
CA GLU A 40 22.68 -17.68 -13.30
C GLU A 40 23.54 -18.52 -14.24
N ARG A 41 24.74 -18.87 -13.77
CA ARG A 41 25.64 -19.83 -14.42
C ARG A 41 24.95 -21.20 -14.45
N GLY A 42 24.37 -21.53 -15.60
CA GLY A 42 23.44 -22.66 -15.77
C GLY A 42 22.21 -22.34 -16.62
N GLY A 43 22.03 -21.07 -17.01
CA GLY A 43 20.99 -20.66 -17.96
C GLY A 43 19.72 -20.10 -17.31
N GLY A 44 19.54 -20.27 -16.00
CA GLY A 44 18.41 -19.71 -15.26
C GLY A 44 18.42 -18.17 -15.20
N ARG A 45 17.24 -17.56 -15.36
CA ARG A 45 17.04 -16.12 -15.11
C ARG A 45 16.42 -15.92 -13.75
N LEU A 46 16.96 -14.97 -12.98
CA LEU A 46 16.52 -14.67 -11.63
C LEU A 46 16.24 -13.17 -11.49
N ARG A 47 15.28 -12.84 -10.62
CA ARG A 47 15.04 -11.46 -10.19
C ARG A 47 15.58 -11.28 -8.78
N LEU A 48 16.56 -10.39 -8.62
CA LEU A 48 16.95 -9.88 -7.31
C LEU A 48 16.10 -8.65 -7.00
N SER A 49 15.62 -8.54 -5.77
CA SER A 49 14.86 -7.39 -5.28
C SER A 49 15.21 -7.17 -3.82
N GLU A 50 16.21 -6.32 -3.57
CA GLU A 50 16.82 -6.17 -2.24
C GLU A 50 17.03 -4.70 -1.88
N TYR A 51 16.78 -4.39 -0.61
CA TYR A 51 17.19 -3.11 -0.05
C TYR A 51 18.69 -3.10 0.19
N VAL A 52 19.33 -2.00 -0.18
CA VAL A 52 20.73 -1.70 0.11
C VAL A 52 20.86 -0.29 0.63
N PHE A 53 21.87 -0.04 1.46
CA PHE A 53 22.16 1.29 1.98
C PHE A 53 23.56 1.71 1.54
N LEU A 54 23.68 2.90 0.95
CA LEU A 54 24.95 3.50 0.57
C LEU A 54 25.34 4.52 1.64
N ARG A 55 26.29 4.16 2.50
CA ARG A 55 26.74 4.99 3.61
C ARG A 55 27.67 6.11 3.13
N LEU A 56 27.51 7.31 3.68
CA LEU A 56 28.44 8.41 3.45
C LEU A 56 29.77 8.18 4.19
N PRO A 57 30.92 8.53 3.60
CA PRO A 57 32.20 8.44 4.29
C PRO A 57 32.21 9.30 5.57
N GLY A 58 32.56 8.70 6.71
CA GLY A 58 32.76 9.40 7.99
C GLY A 58 31.59 9.34 8.98
N THR A 59 30.47 8.70 8.67
CA THR A 59 29.36 8.51 9.64
C THR A 59 29.55 7.21 10.45
N ARG A 60 29.67 7.31 11.78
CA ARG A 60 29.73 6.12 12.66
C ARG A 60 28.31 5.66 13.02
N ALA A 61 28.15 4.36 13.21
CA ALA A 61 26.86 3.70 13.43
C ALA A 61 26.19 4.00 14.80
N GLY A 62 26.77 4.91 15.61
CA GLY A 62 26.32 5.20 16.98
C GLY A 62 25.82 6.63 17.22
N ASP A 63 25.88 7.53 16.23
CA ASP A 63 25.65 8.96 16.46
C ASP A 63 24.15 9.37 16.45
N ALA A 64 23.23 8.41 16.65
CA ALA A 64 21.78 8.63 16.45
C ALA A 64 20.92 8.54 17.72
N TYR A 65 21.51 8.57 18.91
CA TYR A 65 20.80 8.87 20.16
C TYR A 65 21.68 9.80 20.99
N TRP A 66 21.36 11.09 20.99
CA TRP A 66 21.98 12.09 21.85
C TRP A 66 20.86 12.69 22.70
N ASP A 67 20.70 12.18 23.92
CA ASP A 67 20.01 12.88 25.00
C ASP A 67 20.89 14.06 25.42
N GLY A 68 20.25 15.20 25.65
CA GLY A 68 20.91 16.49 25.85
C GLY A 68 21.90 16.55 27.03
N GLU A 69 22.75 17.58 26.94
CA GLU A 69 23.70 18.11 27.93
C GLU A 69 25.07 17.41 28.06
N SER A 70 26.06 17.89 27.30
CA SER A 70 27.37 18.38 27.82
C SER A 70 28.37 18.74 26.71
N PRO A 71 29.35 19.64 26.96
CA PRO A 71 29.98 20.47 25.92
C PRO A 71 31.15 19.82 25.17
N GLU A 72 31.41 20.36 23.97
CA GLU A 72 32.40 19.94 22.98
C GLU A 72 33.81 19.61 23.54
N PRO A 73 34.50 18.65 22.90
CA PRO A 73 35.95 18.74 22.75
C PRO A 73 36.36 18.98 21.29
N ALA A 74 37.24 19.98 21.17
CA ALA A 74 38.08 20.40 20.05
C ALA A 74 38.19 19.47 18.82
N ALA A 75 37.92 20.08 17.65
CA ALA A 75 38.20 19.51 16.33
C ALA A 75 39.71 19.30 16.11
N THR A 76 40.18 18.07 16.33
CA THR A 76 41.44 17.61 15.73
C THR A 76 41.19 17.23 14.29
N THR A 77 41.74 18.02 13.37
CA THR A 77 41.84 17.73 11.94
C THR A 77 42.71 16.48 11.70
N SER A 78 42.11 15.29 11.69
CA SER A 78 42.74 14.11 11.12
C SER A 78 42.28 13.95 9.67
N ALA A 79 43.25 13.95 8.76
CA ALA A 79 43.08 13.73 7.32
C ALA A 79 42.05 12.63 7.02
N ARG A 80 41.00 12.97 6.26
CA ARG A 80 39.96 12.04 5.82
C ARG A 80 40.61 10.99 4.90
N PRO A 81 40.46 9.67 5.14
CA PRO A 81 40.70 8.72 4.09
C PRO A 81 39.68 9.00 2.98
N GLU A 82 40.11 9.00 1.73
CA GLU A 82 39.24 8.89 0.55
C GLU A 82 38.48 7.55 0.62
N GLY A 83 37.50 7.48 1.51
CA GLY A 83 36.74 6.27 1.77
C GLY A 83 35.82 6.00 0.60
N ARG A 84 36.04 4.88 -0.10
CA ARG A 84 35.10 4.39 -1.11
C ARG A 84 33.70 4.27 -0.49
N PRO A 85 32.63 4.66 -1.21
CA PRO A 85 31.26 4.49 -0.72
C PRO A 85 31.00 3.03 -0.36
N GLU A 86 30.45 2.80 0.83
CA GLU A 86 30.21 1.45 1.36
C GLU A 86 28.74 1.06 1.19
N LEU A 87 28.51 -0.11 0.60
CA LEU A 87 27.20 -0.73 0.46
C LEU A 87 26.94 -1.66 1.65
N CYS A 88 25.87 -1.39 2.39
CA CYS A 88 25.42 -2.14 3.55
C CYS A 88 24.06 -2.80 3.30
N ARG A 89 23.76 -3.89 4.02
CA ARG A 89 22.42 -4.49 4.05
C ARG A 89 21.64 -3.92 5.24
N PRO A 90 20.51 -3.24 5.03
CA PRO A 90 19.66 -2.76 6.13
C PRO A 90 18.92 -3.93 6.77
N LEU A 91 19.28 -4.28 8.01
CA LEU A 91 18.74 -5.46 8.71
C LEU A 91 17.22 -5.39 8.97
N ARG A 92 16.68 -4.19 9.21
CA ARG A 92 15.26 -3.97 9.50
C ARG A 92 14.38 -3.80 8.26
N LEU A 93 14.92 -4.07 7.07
CA LEU A 93 14.19 -3.94 5.79
C LEU A 93 14.18 -5.24 5.00
N ALA A 94 14.32 -6.37 5.69
CA ALA A 94 14.07 -7.66 5.09
C ALA A 94 12.56 -7.80 4.84
N TRP A 95 12.17 -7.86 3.58
CA TRP A 95 10.79 -8.08 3.17
C TRP A 95 10.58 -9.56 2.79
N ARG A 96 9.34 -10.04 2.91
CA ARG A 96 8.98 -11.44 2.64
C ARG A 96 8.11 -11.54 1.38
N GLN A 97 8.42 -12.53 0.54
CA GLN A 97 7.86 -12.65 -0.83
C GLN A 97 6.49 -13.35 -0.89
N ASP A 98 6.15 -14.10 0.14
CA ASP A 98 5.03 -15.03 0.24
C ASP A 98 4.01 -14.63 1.32
N VAL A 99 4.10 -13.41 1.83
CA VAL A 99 3.16 -12.90 2.84
C VAL A 99 1.77 -12.72 2.23
N MET A 100 0.76 -13.17 2.98
CA MET A 100 -0.63 -12.96 2.61
C MET A 100 -0.96 -11.47 2.51
N VAL A 101 -1.54 -11.05 1.39
CA VAL A 101 -2.06 -9.69 1.20
C VAL A 101 -3.59 -9.73 1.17
N HIS A 102 -4.26 -9.08 2.10
CA HIS A 102 -5.71 -8.96 2.17
C HIS A 102 -6.17 -7.63 1.56
N PHE A 103 -6.84 -7.66 0.41
CA PHE A 103 -7.51 -6.49 -0.15
C PHE A 103 -8.86 -6.29 0.54
N ILE A 104 -9.02 -5.16 1.22
CA ILE A 104 -10.21 -4.88 2.03
C ILE A 104 -11.02 -3.77 1.37
N VAL A 105 -12.25 -4.11 0.96
CA VAL A 105 -13.09 -3.23 0.14
C VAL A 105 -14.50 -3.13 0.74
N PRO A 106 -14.86 -1.97 1.32
CA PRO A 106 -16.24 -1.65 1.67
C PRO A 106 -17.08 -1.39 0.42
N VAL A 107 -18.30 -1.93 0.36
CA VAL A 107 -19.20 -1.78 -0.80
C VAL A 107 -20.64 -1.44 -0.37
N LYS A 108 -21.33 -0.64 -1.19
CA LYS A 108 -22.78 -0.41 -1.09
C LYS A 108 -23.35 0.03 -2.43
N ASN A 109 -24.26 -0.75 -3.01
CA ASN A 109 -25.01 -0.39 -4.22
C ASN A 109 -24.11 0.03 -5.40
N GLN A 110 -23.05 -0.75 -5.66
CA GLN A 110 -22.10 -0.51 -6.75
C GLN A 110 -21.85 -1.77 -7.58
N ALA A 111 -22.91 -2.50 -7.94
CA ALA A 111 -22.91 -3.79 -8.63
C ALA A 111 -21.92 -3.88 -9.81
N ARG A 112 -21.92 -2.85 -10.68
CA ARG A 112 -21.03 -2.82 -11.85
C ARG A 112 -19.55 -2.78 -11.47
N TRP A 113 -19.23 -2.02 -10.43
CA TRP A 113 -17.86 -1.91 -9.92
C TRP A 113 -17.43 -3.13 -9.13
N VAL A 114 -18.35 -3.78 -8.40
CA VAL A 114 -18.10 -5.09 -7.77
C VAL A 114 -17.76 -6.12 -8.85
N ALA A 115 -18.57 -6.22 -9.90
CA ALA A 115 -18.29 -7.15 -11.00
C ALA A 115 -16.94 -6.87 -11.68
N GLN A 116 -16.63 -5.59 -11.95
CA GLN A 116 -15.34 -5.22 -12.55
C GLN A 116 -14.17 -5.55 -11.63
N PHE A 117 -14.24 -5.19 -10.36
CA PHE A 117 -13.19 -5.45 -9.38
C PHE A 117 -12.92 -6.96 -9.24
N LEU A 118 -13.97 -7.78 -9.13
CA LEU A 118 -13.81 -9.24 -9.06
C LEU A 118 -13.18 -9.83 -10.33
N ALA A 119 -13.57 -9.32 -11.51
CA ALA A 119 -12.96 -9.72 -12.77
C ALA A 119 -11.48 -9.33 -12.84
N ASP A 120 -11.12 -8.11 -12.42
CA ASP A 120 -9.75 -7.62 -12.39
C ASP A 120 -8.88 -8.43 -11.43
N MET A 121 -9.39 -8.77 -10.24
CA MET A 121 -8.69 -9.58 -9.25
C MET A 121 -8.54 -11.04 -9.70
N ALA A 122 -9.54 -11.61 -10.37
CA ALA A 122 -9.43 -12.94 -10.99
C ALA A 122 -8.39 -12.95 -12.13
N ALA A 123 -8.37 -11.90 -12.97
CA ALA A 123 -7.36 -11.74 -14.00
C ALA A 123 -5.96 -11.53 -13.41
N LEU A 124 -5.83 -10.81 -12.29
CA LEU A 124 -4.58 -10.67 -11.55
C LEU A 124 -4.07 -12.04 -11.10
N HIS A 125 -4.93 -12.87 -10.50
CA HIS A 125 -4.58 -14.23 -10.10
C HIS A 125 -4.15 -15.08 -11.30
N ALA A 126 -4.93 -15.08 -12.39
CA ALA A 126 -4.62 -15.85 -13.58
C ALA A 126 -3.27 -15.47 -14.22
N ARG A 127 -2.91 -14.18 -14.22
CA ARG A 127 -1.64 -13.70 -14.78
C ARG A 127 -0.43 -13.95 -13.87
N THR A 128 -0.61 -13.87 -12.56
CA THR A 128 0.50 -13.93 -11.60
C THR A 128 0.71 -15.33 -11.03
N GLY A 129 -0.35 -16.14 -10.97
CA GLY A 129 -0.36 -17.42 -10.28
C GLY A 129 -0.14 -17.31 -8.77
N ASP A 130 -0.21 -16.11 -8.19
CA ASP A 130 0.11 -15.87 -6.78
C ASP A 130 -1.04 -16.33 -5.87
N PRO A 131 -0.83 -17.35 -5.02
CA PRO A 131 -1.88 -17.84 -4.14
C PRO A 131 -1.99 -17.04 -2.83
N HIS A 132 -1.04 -16.14 -2.53
CA HIS A 132 -0.90 -15.46 -1.25
C HIS A 132 -1.59 -14.08 -1.25
N PHE A 133 -2.83 -14.04 -1.75
CA PHE A 133 -3.70 -12.90 -1.52
C PHE A 133 -5.14 -13.33 -1.26
N SER A 134 -5.91 -12.43 -0.65
CA SER A 134 -7.32 -12.63 -0.34
C SER A 134 -8.09 -11.34 -0.62
N VAL A 135 -9.35 -11.48 -1.01
CA VAL A 135 -10.29 -10.36 -1.16
C VAL A 135 -11.34 -10.42 -0.05
N ILE A 136 -11.45 -9.35 0.74
CA ILE A 136 -12.46 -9.21 1.80
C ILE A 136 -13.42 -8.10 1.38
N LEU A 137 -14.66 -8.49 1.06
CA LEU A 137 -15.73 -7.53 0.76
C LEU A 137 -16.60 -7.30 1.98
N VAL A 138 -16.76 -6.03 2.35
CA VAL A 138 -17.63 -5.61 3.46
C VAL A 138 -18.84 -4.86 2.90
N ASP A 139 -19.97 -5.55 2.82
CA ASP A 139 -21.17 -5.10 2.14
C ASP A 139 -22.20 -4.49 3.10
N PHE A 140 -22.56 -3.23 2.83
CA PHE A 140 -23.54 -2.46 3.59
C PHE A 140 -24.96 -2.62 3.04
N GLU A 141 -25.39 -3.88 2.93
CA GLU A 141 -26.70 -4.31 2.41
C GLU A 141 -26.98 -3.78 1.00
N SER A 142 -26.11 -4.14 0.05
CA SER A 142 -26.36 -3.82 -1.36
C SER A 142 -27.64 -4.50 -1.87
N GLU A 143 -28.47 -3.75 -2.58
CA GLU A 143 -29.74 -4.21 -3.15
C GLU A 143 -29.68 -4.36 -4.67
N ASP A 144 -28.60 -3.87 -5.31
CA ASP A 144 -28.43 -3.85 -6.75
C ASP A 144 -27.74 -5.11 -7.32
N MET A 145 -27.20 -5.98 -6.45
CA MET A 145 -26.77 -7.35 -6.78
C MET A 145 -26.62 -8.24 -5.53
N ASP A 146 -26.54 -9.56 -5.76
CA ASP A 146 -26.09 -10.52 -4.75
C ASP A 146 -24.54 -10.54 -4.72
N VAL A 147 -23.95 -9.67 -3.91
CA VAL A 147 -22.48 -9.49 -3.78
C VAL A 147 -21.81 -10.78 -3.31
N GLU A 148 -22.42 -11.49 -2.37
CA GLU A 148 -21.86 -12.73 -1.83
C GLU A 148 -21.79 -13.81 -2.91
N ARG A 149 -22.87 -13.98 -3.70
CA ARG A 149 -22.86 -14.91 -4.83
C ARG A 149 -21.82 -14.53 -5.86
N ALA A 150 -21.70 -13.24 -6.20
CA ALA A 150 -20.69 -12.77 -7.15
C ALA A 150 -19.28 -13.14 -6.67
N LEU A 151 -18.97 -12.91 -5.39
CA LEU A 151 -17.69 -13.26 -4.78
C LEU A 151 -17.43 -14.77 -4.81
N ARG A 152 -18.43 -15.60 -4.47
CA ARG A 152 -18.32 -17.07 -4.51
C ARG A 152 -18.04 -17.61 -5.91
N THR A 153 -18.56 -16.95 -6.95
CA THR A 153 -18.34 -17.35 -8.34
C THR A 153 -17.03 -16.84 -8.94
N ALA A 154 -16.37 -15.88 -8.27
CA ALA A 154 -15.11 -15.32 -8.74
C ALA A 154 -13.96 -16.33 -8.59
N GLN A 155 -13.06 -16.39 -9.59
CA GLN A 155 -11.91 -17.29 -9.59
C GLN A 155 -10.74 -16.73 -8.76
N LEU A 156 -11.02 -16.46 -7.48
CA LEU A 156 -10.06 -15.91 -6.52
C LEU A 156 -9.39 -17.03 -5.72
N PRO A 157 -8.11 -16.88 -5.31
CA PRO A 157 -7.44 -17.89 -4.49
C PRO A 157 -8.06 -17.99 -3.09
N ARG A 158 -8.44 -16.87 -2.49
CA ARG A 158 -9.08 -16.77 -1.18
C ARG A 158 -10.01 -15.56 -1.14
N TYR A 159 -11.11 -15.65 -0.41
CA TYR A 159 -12.03 -14.53 -0.22
C TYR A 159 -12.79 -14.63 1.10
N GLN A 160 -13.34 -13.50 1.55
CA GLN A 160 -14.31 -13.42 2.64
C GLN A 160 -15.40 -12.40 2.31
N TYR A 161 -16.64 -12.69 2.73
CA TYR A 161 -17.78 -11.77 2.63
C TYR A 161 -18.26 -11.43 4.04
N LEU A 162 -18.36 -10.14 4.33
CA LEU A 162 -18.90 -9.63 5.59
C LEU A 162 -20.10 -8.75 5.28
N ARG A 163 -21.24 -9.04 5.90
CA ARG A 163 -22.43 -8.20 5.81
C ARG A 163 -22.51 -7.25 7.00
N ARG A 164 -22.74 -5.96 6.75
CA ARG A 164 -23.02 -4.94 7.76
C ARG A 164 -24.34 -4.25 7.49
N THR A 165 -25.10 -3.98 8.53
CA THR A 165 -26.37 -3.26 8.42
C THR A 165 -26.17 -1.75 8.60
N GLY A 166 -27.06 -0.95 8.03
CA GLY A 166 -27.08 0.51 8.22
C GLY A 166 -26.48 1.33 7.08
N ASN A 167 -26.07 2.57 7.38
CA ASN A 167 -25.50 3.48 6.39
C ASN A 167 -24.12 3.02 5.95
N PHE A 168 -23.72 3.39 4.73
CA PHE A 168 -22.34 3.16 4.29
C PHE A 168 -21.40 4.01 5.14
N GLU A 169 -20.40 3.36 5.73
CA GLU A 169 -19.36 4.00 6.55
C GLU A 169 -18.02 3.38 6.15
N ARG A 170 -17.21 4.12 5.37
CA ARG A 170 -15.97 3.59 4.79
C ARG A 170 -15.00 3.12 5.87
N SER A 171 -14.75 3.93 6.90
CA SER A 171 -13.85 3.61 8.01
C SER A 171 -14.30 2.37 8.77
N ALA A 172 -15.60 2.28 9.09
CA ALA A 172 -16.13 1.12 9.81
C ALA A 172 -16.13 -0.16 8.95
N GLY A 173 -16.32 -0.02 7.62
CA GLY A 173 -16.19 -1.11 6.68
C GLY A 173 -14.75 -1.63 6.57
N LEU A 174 -13.78 -0.71 6.47
CA LEU A 174 -12.36 -1.05 6.46
C LEU A 174 -11.94 -1.73 7.75
N GLN A 175 -12.31 -1.16 8.91
CA GLN A 175 -12.01 -1.77 10.21
C GLN A 175 -12.59 -3.17 10.32
N ALA A 176 -13.87 -3.36 9.99
CA ALA A 176 -14.51 -4.67 10.07
C ALA A 176 -13.83 -5.72 9.17
N GLY A 177 -13.37 -5.31 7.98
CA GLY A 177 -12.60 -6.19 7.11
C GLY A 177 -11.21 -6.52 7.65
N VAL A 178 -10.56 -5.57 8.33
CA VAL A 178 -9.28 -5.80 9.00
C VAL A 178 -9.46 -6.73 10.20
N ASP A 179 -10.51 -6.55 11.00
CA ASP A 179 -10.81 -7.38 12.18
C ASP A 179 -11.04 -8.86 11.83
N ALA A 180 -11.49 -9.15 10.60
CA ALA A 180 -11.66 -10.52 10.10
C ALA A 180 -10.34 -11.20 9.67
N VAL A 181 -9.22 -10.48 9.70
CA VAL A 181 -7.89 -11.03 9.42
C VAL A 181 -7.26 -11.54 10.72
N GLU A 182 -7.13 -12.87 10.83
CA GLU A 182 -6.60 -13.54 12.02
C GLU A 182 -5.07 -13.49 12.10
N ASP A 183 -4.37 -13.62 10.97
CA ASP A 183 -2.91 -13.62 10.94
C ASP A 183 -2.35 -12.21 11.06
N ALA A 184 -1.82 -11.88 12.23
CA ALA A 184 -1.18 -10.59 12.52
C ALA A 184 0.07 -10.33 11.65
N SER A 185 0.70 -11.39 11.13
CA SER A 185 1.87 -11.31 10.25
C SER A 185 1.51 -11.25 8.76
N SER A 186 0.24 -11.00 8.43
CA SER A 186 -0.23 -10.67 7.09
C SER A 186 -0.21 -9.16 6.83
N ILE A 187 -0.33 -8.79 5.55
CA ILE A 187 -0.48 -7.39 5.13
C ILE A 187 -1.95 -7.14 4.80
N VAL A 188 -2.51 -6.09 5.39
CA VAL A 188 -3.82 -5.55 4.98
C VAL A 188 -3.61 -4.40 4.00
N PHE A 189 -4.35 -4.42 2.90
CA PHE A 189 -4.37 -3.37 1.90
C PHE A 189 -5.77 -2.76 1.85
N LEU A 190 -5.91 -1.60 2.48
CA LEU A 190 -7.11 -0.79 2.49
C LEU A 190 -7.28 -0.16 1.11
N CYS A 191 -8.37 -0.44 0.42
CA CYS A 191 -8.56 0.13 -0.90
C CYS A 191 -10.02 0.39 -1.28
N ASP A 192 -10.18 1.25 -2.28
CA ASP A 192 -11.46 1.54 -2.89
C ASP A 192 -11.82 0.49 -3.94
N LEU A 193 -13.12 0.39 -4.25
CA LEU A 193 -13.67 -0.51 -5.26
C LEU A 193 -13.25 -0.14 -6.70
N HIS A 194 -12.96 1.15 -6.94
CA HIS A 194 -12.80 1.74 -8.27
C HIS A 194 -11.36 1.71 -8.79
N ILE A 195 -10.59 0.69 -8.43
CA ILE A 195 -9.16 0.64 -8.70
C ILE A 195 -8.83 -0.40 -9.75
N HIS A 196 -8.06 0.02 -10.75
CA HIS A 196 -7.38 -0.88 -11.68
C HIS A 196 -5.98 -1.19 -11.16
N PHE A 197 -5.71 -2.45 -10.87
CA PHE A 197 -4.45 -2.90 -10.30
C PHE A 197 -3.46 -3.39 -11.37
N PRO A 198 -2.18 -2.96 -11.33
CA PRO A 198 -1.15 -3.52 -12.19
C PRO A 198 -0.82 -4.97 -11.77
N PRO A 199 -0.31 -5.81 -12.69
CA PRO A 199 0.12 -7.17 -12.35
C PRO A 199 1.18 -7.23 -11.24
N SER A 200 1.95 -6.16 -11.05
CA SER A 200 3.02 -6.07 -10.03
C SER A 200 2.52 -5.65 -8.65
N ILE A 201 1.22 -5.44 -8.44
CA ILE A 201 0.72 -4.83 -7.20
C ILE A 201 1.09 -5.64 -5.94
N LEU A 202 0.95 -6.97 -5.97
CA LEU A 202 1.23 -7.83 -4.80
C LEU A 202 2.69 -7.72 -4.36
N ASP A 203 3.60 -7.85 -5.33
CA ASP A 203 5.03 -7.69 -5.13
C ASP A 203 5.39 -6.26 -4.68
N SER A 204 4.73 -5.24 -5.24
CA SER A 204 4.89 -3.85 -4.82
C SER A 204 4.45 -3.65 -3.36
N ILE A 205 3.32 -4.23 -2.94
CA ILE A 205 2.84 -4.16 -1.57
C ILE A 205 3.84 -4.85 -0.63
N ARG A 206 4.26 -6.08 -0.93
CA ARG A 206 5.18 -6.85 -0.08
C ARG A 206 6.56 -6.21 0.06
N LYS A 207 7.08 -5.58 -0.99
CA LYS A 207 8.36 -4.84 -0.95
C LYS A 207 8.31 -3.61 -0.07
N HIS A 208 7.16 -2.93 0.01
CA HIS A 208 7.02 -1.64 0.67
C HIS A 208 6.25 -1.71 2.00
N CYS A 209 5.85 -2.91 2.42
CA CYS A 209 5.37 -3.18 3.76
C CYS A 209 6.42 -4.05 4.46
N VAL A 210 6.99 -3.56 5.56
CA VAL A 210 7.93 -4.31 6.40
C VAL A 210 7.48 -4.13 7.83
N GLU A 211 7.16 -5.24 8.50
CA GLU A 211 6.61 -5.24 9.86
C GLU A 211 7.48 -4.42 10.82
N GLY A 212 6.83 -3.54 11.59
CA GLY A 212 7.43 -2.60 12.53
C GLY A 212 8.19 -1.44 11.88
N THR A 213 8.29 -1.36 10.55
CA THR A 213 9.22 -0.42 9.88
C THR A 213 8.59 0.37 8.72
N LEU A 214 7.97 -0.30 7.75
CA LEU A 214 7.42 0.34 6.54
C LEU A 214 5.94 0.06 6.37
N ALA A 215 5.19 1.09 6.02
CA ALA A 215 3.87 1.01 5.41
C ALA A 215 3.91 1.60 3.99
N PHE A 216 2.91 1.28 3.17
CA PHE A 216 2.87 1.63 1.76
C PHE A 216 1.61 2.41 1.40
N ALA A 217 1.77 3.64 0.91
CA ALA A 217 0.67 4.46 0.43
C ALA A 217 0.90 4.81 -1.06
N PRO A 218 0.58 3.90 -1.99
CA PRO A 218 0.84 4.10 -3.41
C PRO A 218 0.06 5.29 -3.98
N VAL A 219 0.71 6.04 -4.87
CA VAL A 219 0.11 7.17 -5.58
C VAL A 219 -0.56 6.65 -6.84
N VAL A 220 -1.88 6.78 -6.89
CA VAL A 220 -2.72 6.36 -8.01
C VAL A 220 -2.91 7.50 -9.02
N MET A 221 -3.04 7.16 -10.30
CA MET A 221 -3.51 8.13 -11.30
C MET A 221 -5.05 8.11 -11.35
N ARG A 222 -5.67 9.25 -11.02
CA ARG A 222 -7.12 9.45 -11.15
C ARG A 222 -7.46 9.74 -12.60
N LEU A 223 -8.25 8.85 -13.20
CA LEU A 223 -8.71 9.00 -14.58
C LEU A 223 -9.82 10.05 -14.67
N GLY A 224 -9.82 10.78 -15.79
CA GLY A 224 -10.89 11.68 -16.18
C GLY A 224 -12.12 10.95 -16.70
N CYS A 225 -13.24 11.67 -16.80
CA CYS A 225 -14.46 11.12 -17.40
C CYS A 225 -14.19 10.73 -18.86
N GLY A 226 -14.59 9.50 -19.24
CA GLY A 226 -14.36 8.96 -20.59
C GLY A 226 -12.99 8.33 -20.81
N SER A 227 -12.05 8.48 -19.87
CA SER A 227 -10.73 7.85 -19.94
C SER A 227 -10.78 6.38 -19.51
N SER A 228 -9.79 5.59 -19.94
CA SER A 228 -9.68 4.17 -19.61
C SER A 228 -8.23 3.78 -19.30
N PRO A 229 -7.97 2.60 -18.71
CA PRO A 229 -6.59 2.11 -18.55
C PRO A 229 -5.80 2.00 -19.87
N GLY A 230 -6.50 1.82 -21.01
CA GLY A 230 -5.88 1.75 -22.34
C GLY A 230 -5.59 3.11 -22.98
N ASP A 231 -6.31 4.15 -22.56
CA ASP A 231 -6.08 5.56 -22.93
C ASP A 231 -6.20 6.45 -21.69
N PRO A 232 -5.15 6.47 -20.84
CA PRO A 232 -5.23 7.10 -19.54
C PRO A 232 -5.01 8.62 -19.66
N GLN A 233 -6.09 9.38 -19.46
CA GLN A 233 -6.03 10.82 -19.27
C GLN A 233 -6.51 11.16 -17.85
N GLY A 234 -5.76 11.99 -17.13
CA GLY A 234 -6.01 12.20 -15.71
C GLY A 234 -4.86 12.93 -15.00
N TYR A 235 -4.81 12.78 -13.68
CA TYR A 235 -3.76 13.37 -12.84
C TYR A 235 -3.30 12.40 -11.74
N TRP A 236 -2.10 12.62 -11.23
CA TRP A 236 -1.58 11.87 -10.09
C TRP A 236 -2.16 12.41 -8.78
N GLU A 237 -2.84 11.57 -8.02
CA GLU A 237 -3.42 11.93 -6.72
C GLU A 237 -2.36 11.88 -5.62
N VAL A 238 -1.51 12.90 -5.58
CA VAL A 238 -0.36 12.96 -4.66
C VAL A 238 -0.75 13.20 -3.20
N ASN A 239 -1.96 13.70 -2.95
CA ASN A 239 -2.45 14.04 -1.61
C ASN A 239 -3.48 13.03 -1.07
N GLY A 240 -3.81 11.99 -1.85
CA GLY A 240 -4.68 10.90 -1.38
C GLY A 240 -3.89 9.83 -0.63
N PHE A 241 -4.49 9.35 0.47
CA PHE A 241 -3.95 8.27 1.30
C PHE A 241 -4.96 7.12 1.48
N GLY A 242 -6.12 7.20 0.84
CA GLY A 242 -7.18 6.18 0.91
C GLY A 242 -6.77 4.77 0.43
N LEU A 243 -5.65 4.63 -0.29
CA LEU A 243 -5.04 3.33 -0.62
C LEU A 243 -3.82 3.13 0.28
N PHE A 244 -3.87 2.12 1.16
CA PHE A 244 -2.88 1.97 2.22
C PHE A 244 -2.60 0.51 2.55
N GLY A 245 -1.33 0.10 2.43
CA GLY A 245 -0.81 -1.21 2.80
C GLY A 245 -0.02 -1.13 4.10
N ILE A 246 -0.29 -2.02 5.04
CA ILE A 246 0.39 -2.10 6.33
C ILE A 246 0.27 -3.51 6.89
N TYR A 247 1.25 -3.94 7.70
CA TYR A 247 1.11 -5.19 8.44
C TYR A 247 -0.06 -5.12 9.41
N LYS A 248 -0.81 -6.20 9.56
CA LYS A 248 -1.96 -6.26 10.47
C LYS A 248 -1.54 -5.94 11.91
N SER A 249 -0.42 -6.51 12.38
CA SER A 249 0.17 -6.22 13.69
C SER A 249 0.47 -4.73 13.91
N ASP A 250 0.98 -4.04 12.89
CA ASP A 250 1.23 -2.60 12.94
C ASP A 250 -0.04 -1.78 12.90
N PHE A 251 -1.02 -2.18 12.09
CA PHE A 251 -2.33 -1.54 12.04
C PHE A 251 -3.05 -1.58 13.39
N ASP A 252 -3.00 -2.73 14.06
CA ASP A 252 -3.55 -2.88 15.42
C ASP A 252 -2.78 -2.05 16.43
N ARG A 253 -1.45 -2.04 16.34
CA ARG A 253 -0.56 -1.25 17.22
C ARG A 253 -0.85 0.25 17.16
N VAL A 254 -1.25 0.77 16.00
CA VAL A 254 -1.62 2.18 15.85
C VAL A 254 -3.08 2.47 16.26
N GLY A 255 -3.89 1.44 16.52
CA GLY A 255 -5.28 1.57 16.98
C GLY A 255 -6.34 1.46 15.88
N GLY A 256 -5.98 1.00 14.68
CA GLY A 256 -6.91 0.76 13.57
C GLY A 256 -7.53 2.02 12.95
N MET A 257 -8.69 1.92 12.30
CA MET A 257 -9.45 3.07 11.79
C MET A 257 -10.18 3.78 12.94
N ASN A 258 -10.19 5.12 12.92
CA ASN A 258 -11.06 5.90 13.80
C ASN A 258 -12.52 5.85 13.28
N THR A 259 -13.28 4.87 13.76
CA THR A 259 -14.69 4.66 13.37
C THR A 259 -15.68 5.54 14.12
N GLU A 260 -15.24 6.18 15.22
CA GLU A 260 -16.10 7.03 16.04
C GLU A 260 -16.29 8.41 15.43
N GLU A 261 -15.20 9.00 14.93
CA GLU A 261 -15.16 10.32 14.29
C GLU A 261 -15.59 10.25 12.82
N PHE A 262 -15.11 9.25 12.07
CA PHE A 262 -15.36 9.11 10.64
C PHE A 262 -16.46 8.08 10.37
N ARG A 263 -17.71 8.51 10.58
CA ARG A 263 -18.92 7.69 10.34
C ARG A 263 -19.40 7.80 8.89
N ASP A 264 -20.37 8.68 8.63
CA ASP A 264 -21.07 8.83 7.35
C ASP A 264 -20.60 10.04 6.52
N GLN A 265 -19.54 10.71 6.97
CA GLN A 265 -18.94 11.85 6.27
C GLN A 265 -17.71 11.41 5.48
N TRP A 266 -17.49 12.09 4.35
CA TRP A 266 -16.41 11.76 3.44
C TRP A 266 -15.14 12.53 3.77
N GLY A 267 -14.04 11.80 3.99
CA GLY A 267 -12.68 12.31 3.97
C GLY A 267 -12.10 12.66 5.33
N GLY A 268 -10.76 12.61 5.41
CA GLY A 268 -9.97 12.92 6.59
C GLY A 268 -9.48 11.68 7.35
N GLU A 269 -10.15 10.53 7.19
CA GLU A 269 -9.81 9.29 7.89
C GLU A 269 -8.44 8.74 7.48
N ASP A 270 -8.05 8.99 6.23
CA ASP A 270 -6.80 8.52 5.65
C ASP A 270 -5.60 9.35 6.14
N TRP A 271 -5.79 10.66 6.30
CA TRP A 271 -4.82 11.55 6.91
C TRP A 271 -4.64 11.30 8.41
N GLU A 272 -5.73 11.04 9.12
CA GLU A 272 -5.69 10.73 10.55
C GLU A 272 -4.95 9.40 10.82
N LEU A 273 -5.23 8.35 10.04
CA LEU A 273 -4.49 7.09 10.13
C LEU A 273 -3.00 7.29 9.80
N LEU A 274 -2.70 8.06 8.75
CA LEU A 274 -1.32 8.35 8.35
C LEU A 274 -0.53 9.00 9.49
N ASP A 275 -1.12 9.99 10.16
CA ASP A 275 -0.48 10.70 11.28
C ASP A 275 -0.13 9.73 12.41
N ARG A 276 -1.06 8.86 12.81
CA ARG A 276 -0.80 7.82 13.83
C ARG A 276 0.28 6.82 13.42
N VAL A 277 0.31 6.42 12.14
CA VAL A 277 1.36 5.52 11.61
C VAL A 277 2.74 6.17 11.71
N LEU A 278 2.86 7.45 11.36
CA LEU A 278 4.10 8.21 11.48
C LEU A 278 4.51 8.41 12.95
N GLN A 279 3.56 8.73 13.83
CA GLN A 279 3.79 8.87 15.27
C GLN A 279 4.24 7.56 15.94
N ALA A 280 3.78 6.41 15.45
CA ALA A 280 4.21 5.09 15.90
C ALA A 280 5.60 4.66 15.35
N GLY A 281 6.27 5.55 14.62
CA GLY A 281 7.64 5.38 14.15
C GLY A 281 7.79 4.59 12.85
N LEU A 282 6.70 4.30 12.12
CA LEU A 282 6.79 3.70 10.80
C LEU A 282 7.11 4.76 9.75
N GLU A 283 7.83 4.35 8.72
CA GLU A 283 7.99 5.15 7.52
C GLU A 283 6.93 4.76 6.47
N VAL A 284 6.43 5.74 5.72
CA VAL A 284 5.44 5.49 4.67
C VAL A 284 6.06 5.70 3.28
N GLU A 285 6.11 4.64 2.49
CA GLU A 285 6.56 4.70 1.10
C GLU A 285 5.44 5.18 0.18
N ARG A 286 5.76 6.18 -0.64
CA ARG A 286 4.83 6.76 -1.62
C ARG A 286 5.43 6.69 -3.01
N LEU A 287 4.90 5.78 -3.83
CA LEU A 287 5.38 5.52 -5.18
C LEU A 287 4.28 5.69 -6.21
N ARG A 288 4.61 6.31 -7.35
CA ARG A 288 3.73 6.35 -8.52
C ARG A 288 3.85 5.03 -9.27
N LEU A 289 2.84 4.19 -9.16
CA LEU A 289 2.82 2.90 -9.85
C LEU A 289 2.29 3.07 -11.27
N ARG A 290 3.00 2.48 -12.25
CA ARG A 290 2.52 2.42 -13.63
C ARG A 290 1.30 1.51 -13.71
N ASN A 291 0.34 1.86 -14.58
CA ASN A 291 -0.90 1.10 -14.77
C ASN A 291 -1.72 0.92 -13.49
N PHE A 292 -1.59 1.87 -12.56
CA PHE A 292 -2.37 1.91 -11.33
C PHE A 292 -3.32 3.09 -11.40
N TYR A 293 -4.59 2.79 -11.64
CA TYR A 293 -5.60 3.80 -11.96
C TYR A 293 -6.75 3.75 -10.99
N HIS A 294 -7.27 4.92 -10.65
CA HIS A 294 -8.56 5.07 -10.03
C HIS A 294 -9.52 5.51 -11.10
N HIS A 295 -10.51 4.68 -11.41
CA HIS A 295 -11.51 4.97 -12.43
C HIS A 295 -12.28 6.24 -12.08
N TYR A 296 -12.66 6.98 -13.12
CA TYR A 296 -13.62 8.05 -12.92
C TYR A 296 -14.96 7.46 -12.48
N HIS A 297 -15.48 7.94 -11.36
CA HIS A 297 -16.84 7.66 -10.94
C HIS A 297 -17.46 8.91 -10.31
N SER A 298 -18.78 9.05 -10.44
CA SER A 298 -19.50 10.12 -9.76
C SER A 298 -19.65 9.79 -8.28
N ARG A 299 -19.87 10.82 -7.44
CA ARG A 299 -20.18 10.63 -6.01
C ARG A 299 -21.64 10.25 -5.74
N ARG A 300 -22.49 10.22 -6.77
CA ARG A 300 -23.93 10.01 -6.64
C ARG A 300 -24.21 8.60 -6.13
N GLY A 301 -24.92 8.48 -5.01
CA GLY A 301 -25.36 7.21 -4.44
C GLY A 301 -24.44 6.57 -3.39
N MET A 302 -23.19 7.03 -3.22
CA MET A 302 -22.28 6.49 -2.19
C MET A 302 -22.59 6.99 -0.77
N TRP A 303 -23.11 8.23 -0.65
CA TRP A 303 -23.42 8.84 0.64
C TRP A 303 -24.81 9.47 0.54
N ALA A 304 -25.80 8.85 1.17
CA ALA A 304 -27.14 9.41 1.24
C ALA A 304 -27.24 10.31 2.47
N THR A 305 -27.07 11.63 2.30
CA THR A 305 -27.64 12.57 3.28
C THR A 305 -29.15 12.41 3.21
N ARG A 306 -29.74 11.72 4.18
CA ARG A 306 -31.18 11.86 4.45
C ARG A 306 -31.40 13.33 4.83
N SER A 307 -31.77 14.16 3.88
CA SER A 307 -32.37 15.45 4.18
C SER A 307 -33.58 15.17 5.07
N ARG A 308 -33.51 15.63 6.32
CA ARG A 308 -34.63 15.55 7.25
C ARG A 308 -35.85 16.17 6.55
N GLY A 309 -36.86 15.36 6.32
CA GLY A 309 -38.07 15.76 5.62
C GLY A 309 -38.70 16.97 6.30
N ARG A 310 -38.92 18.04 5.54
CA ARG A 310 -39.86 19.10 5.92
C ARG A 310 -41.19 18.77 5.27
N LYS A 311 -41.97 17.88 5.91
CA LYS A 311 -43.43 17.87 5.72
C LYS A 311 -43.95 19.16 6.36
N GLY A 312 -44.36 20.08 5.51
CA GLY A 312 -45.09 21.29 5.89
C GLY A 312 -46.11 21.58 4.81
N SER A 313 -47.23 20.86 4.87
CA SER A 313 -48.45 21.21 4.16
C SER A 313 -48.85 22.65 4.50
N ARG A 314 -48.91 23.53 3.52
CA ARG A 314 -49.80 24.69 3.57
C ARG A 314 -50.79 24.59 2.42
N VAL A 315 -51.98 24.18 2.81
CA VAL A 315 -53.24 24.58 2.18
C VAL A 315 -53.36 26.09 2.40
N GLU A 316 -53.46 26.87 1.34
CA GLU A 316 -54.07 28.19 1.39
C GLU A 316 -55.05 28.26 0.22
N GLY A 317 -56.33 28.24 0.60
CA GLY A 317 -57.41 28.67 -0.27
C GLY A 317 -57.63 30.17 -0.09
N SER A 318 -57.86 30.85 -1.21
CA SER A 318 -58.85 31.90 -1.44
C SER A 318 -58.93 32.14 -2.93
#